data_AF-A0A834IWQ1-F1
#
_entry.id   AF-A0A834IWQ1-F1
#
_cell.length_a   1.000
_cell.length_b   1.000
_cell.length_c   1.000
_cell.angle_alpha   90.00
_cell.angle_beta   90.00
_cell.angle_gamma   90.00
#
_symmetry.space_group_name_H-M   'P 1'
#
loop_
_entity.id
_entity.type
_entity.pdbx_description
1 polymer ?
#
loop_
_entity_poly.entity_id
_entity_poly.type
_entity_poly.pdbx_seq_one_letter_code
_entity_poly.pdbx_strand_id
1 'polypeptide(L)'
;MEKDSIEEIGIANVKRSFLWSARFLKCLGIWPMKNYLPLFLFFFIYLIIHCSLSLAHLLLAPKSMDDIISNLAENIELTMTLTKVAITRVNREALSKLSMEIKEFSLTEKYETKQEKLTLLNYTKLPLYFIVIIASSMLLAESLYYMNGISNGIHIGNL
;
A
#
# COMPACT_ATOMS: atom_id res chain seq x y z
N MET A 1 -6.46 34.93 -13.60
CA MET A 1 -5.22 34.42 -14.21
C MET A 1 -4.39 33.58 -13.24
N GLU A 2 -3.77 34.13 -12.18
CA GLU A 2 -3.01 33.29 -11.22
C GLU A 2 -3.90 32.45 -10.29
N LYS A 3 -5.13 32.90 -10.04
CA LYS A 3 -6.11 32.21 -9.18
C LYS A 3 -6.70 30.96 -9.85
N ASP A 4 -6.87 31.00 -11.17
CA ASP A 4 -7.44 29.92 -11.97
C ASP A 4 -6.42 28.79 -12.19
N SER A 5 -5.13 29.12 -12.30
CA SER A 5 -4.07 28.12 -12.47
C SER A 5 -3.83 27.27 -11.23
N ILE A 6 -3.90 27.85 -10.02
CA ILE A 6 -3.74 27.11 -8.76
C ILE A 6 -4.90 26.13 -8.55
N GLU A 7 -6.11 26.51 -8.98
CA GLU A 7 -7.32 25.68 -8.91
C GLU A 7 -7.25 24.49 -9.85
N GLU A 8 -6.85 24.71 -11.11
CA GLU A 8 -6.59 23.63 -12.07
C GLU A 8 -5.51 22.66 -11.57
N ILE A 9 -4.42 23.18 -11.00
CA ILE A 9 -3.31 22.37 -10.47
C ILE A 9 -3.79 21.52 -9.27
N GLY A 10 -4.58 22.10 -8.36
CA GLY A 10 -5.15 21.38 -7.22
C GLY A 10 -6.03 20.21 -7.64
N ILE A 11 -6.99 20.47 -8.54
CA ILE A 11 -7.92 19.44 -9.06
C ILE A 11 -7.16 18.37 -9.85
N ALA A 12 -6.18 18.76 -10.66
CA ALA A 12 -5.33 17.82 -11.39
C ALA A 12 -4.54 16.90 -10.44
N ASN A 13 -4.03 17.43 -9.32
CA ASN A 13 -3.33 16.64 -8.31
C ASN A 13 -4.26 15.68 -7.58
N VAL A 14 -5.49 16.09 -7.22
CA VAL A 14 -6.50 15.20 -6.61
C VAL A 14 -6.81 14.02 -7.54
N LYS A 15 -7.09 14.32 -8.82
CA LYS A 15 -7.36 13.31 -9.85
C LYS A 15 -6.16 12.37 -10.02
N ARG A 16 -4.93 12.91 -10.01
CA ARG A 16 -3.70 12.12 -10.12
C ARG A 16 -3.49 11.21 -8.91
N SER A 17 -3.65 11.71 -7.69
CA SER A 17 -3.57 10.92 -6.45
C SER A 17 -4.59 9.79 -6.45
N PHE A 18 -5.85 10.09 -6.75
CA PHE A 18 -6.89 9.08 -6.85
C PHE A 18 -6.60 8.04 -7.93
N LEU A 19 -6.09 8.46 -9.10
CA LEU A 19 -5.72 7.57 -10.20
C LEU A 19 -4.56 6.63 -9.81
N TRP A 20 -3.54 7.14 -9.13
CA TRP A 20 -2.41 6.33 -8.68
C TRP A 20 -2.81 5.32 -7.61
N SER A 21 -3.58 5.75 -6.60
CA SER A 21 -4.15 4.84 -5.60
C SER A 21 -5.04 3.77 -6.25
N ALA A 22 -5.86 4.17 -7.22
CA ALA A 22 -6.71 3.26 -7.97
C ALA A 22 -5.90 2.27 -8.80
N ARG A 23 -4.83 2.69 -9.47
CA ARG A 23 -3.94 1.80 -10.22
C ARG A 23 -3.26 0.79 -9.30
N PHE A 24 -2.66 1.26 -8.20
CA PHE A 24 -1.98 0.41 -7.22
C PHE A 24 -2.91 -0.68 -6.66
N LEU A 25 -4.08 -0.27 -6.15
CA LEU A 25 -5.06 -1.20 -5.59
C LEU A 25 -5.72 -2.11 -6.64
N LYS A 26 -5.82 -1.67 -7.90
CA LYS A 26 -6.28 -2.52 -9.01
C LYS A 26 -5.26 -3.59 -9.36
N CYS A 27 -3.97 -3.25 -9.39
CA CYS A 27 -2.90 -4.23 -9.63
C CYS A 27 -2.93 -5.36 -8.58
N LEU A 28 -3.27 -5.03 -7.34
CA LEU A 28 -3.42 -6.02 -6.25
C LEU A 28 -4.79 -6.72 -6.23
N GLY A 29 -5.74 -6.32 -7.09
CA GLY A 29 -7.11 -6.84 -7.11
C GLY A 29 -8.00 -6.39 -5.93
N ILE A 30 -7.54 -5.43 -5.12
CA ILE A 30 -8.20 -4.96 -3.88
C ILE A 30 -9.15 -3.77 -4.15
N TRP A 31 -9.06 -3.15 -5.32
CA TRP A 31 -9.80 -1.91 -5.62
C TRP A 31 -11.32 -2.02 -5.35
N PRO A 32 -11.91 -1.12 -4.52
CA PRO A 32 -13.28 -1.28 -4.06
C PRO A 32 -14.33 -1.13 -5.17
N MET A 33 -14.15 -0.19 -6.11
CA MET A 33 -15.17 0.10 -7.12
C MET A 33 -15.31 -0.97 -8.23
N LYS A 34 -14.35 -1.90 -8.38
CA LYS A 34 -14.44 -2.96 -9.41
C LYS A 34 -13.93 -4.28 -8.85
N ASN A 35 -14.76 -5.32 -8.96
CA ASN A 35 -14.42 -6.63 -8.43
C ASN A 35 -13.46 -7.34 -9.39
N TYR A 36 -12.22 -7.54 -8.97
CA TYR A 36 -11.24 -8.39 -9.66
C TYR A 36 -11.03 -9.66 -8.84
N LEU A 37 -12.09 -10.45 -8.68
CA LEU A 37 -12.11 -11.66 -7.85
C LEU A 37 -10.96 -12.64 -8.13
N PRO A 38 -10.62 -13.01 -9.39
CA PRO A 38 -9.53 -13.95 -9.63
C PRO A 38 -8.17 -13.40 -9.21
N LEU A 39 -7.91 -12.11 -9.46
CA LEU A 39 -6.66 -11.46 -9.10
C LEU A 39 -6.52 -11.34 -7.58
N PHE A 40 -7.61 -10.97 -6.90
CA PHE A 40 -7.65 -10.95 -5.44
C PHE A 40 -7.38 -12.33 -4.85
N LEU A 41 -8.05 -13.38 -5.34
CA LEU A 41 -7.85 -14.74 -4.85
C LEU A 41 -6.42 -15.21 -5.03
N PHE A 42 -5.80 -14.91 -6.19
CA PHE A 42 -4.40 -15.24 -6.44
C PHE A 42 -3.47 -14.62 -5.39
N PHE A 43 -3.54 -13.30 -5.18
CA PHE A 43 -2.70 -12.62 -4.20
C PHE A 43 -3.04 -13.00 -2.75
N PHE A 44 -4.31 -13.26 -2.45
CA PHE A 44 -4.74 -13.64 -1.11
C PHE A 44 -4.28 -15.05 -0.73
N ILE A 45 -4.41 -16.02 -1.64
CA ILE A 45 -3.88 -17.38 -1.45
C ILE A 45 -2.35 -17.34 -1.33
N TYR A 46 -1.69 -16.55 -2.19
CA TYR A 46 -0.24 -16.33 -2.09
C TYR A 46 0.16 -15.83 -0.70
N LEU A 47 -0.52 -14.81 -0.16
CA LEU A 47 -0.26 -14.30 1.18
C LEU A 47 -0.50 -15.35 2.28
N ILE A 48 -1.55 -16.17 2.17
CA ILE A 48 -1.81 -17.26 3.13
C ILE A 48 -0.65 -18.26 3.14
N ILE A 49 -0.20 -18.70 1.96
CA ILE A 49 0.91 -19.65 1.83
C ILE A 49 2.17 -19.07 2.49
N HIS A 50 2.49 -17.79 2.22
CA HIS A 50 3.64 -17.11 2.82
C HIS A 50 3.51 -16.98 4.35
N CYS A 51 2.34 -16.61 4.86
CA CYS A 51 2.07 -16.58 6.31
C CYS A 51 2.26 -17.97 6.94
N SER A 52 1.72 -19.02 6.33
CA SER A 52 1.86 -20.39 6.84
C SER A 52 3.31 -20.86 6.84
N LEU A 53 4.06 -20.55 5.78
CA LEU A 53 5.48 -20.91 5.67
C LEU A 53 6.33 -20.15 6.69
N SER A 54 6.12 -18.84 6.85
CA SER A 54 6.82 -18.01 7.83
C SER A 54 6.52 -18.46 9.27
N LEU A 55 5.27 -18.84 9.54
CA LEU A 55 4.88 -19.38 10.84
C LEU A 55 5.55 -20.75 11.11
N ALA A 56 5.60 -21.62 10.11
CA ALA A 56 6.30 -22.90 10.22
C ALA A 56 7.80 -22.70 10.48
N HIS A 57 8.42 -21.72 9.81
CA HIS A 57 9.83 -21.38 10.01
C HIS A 57 10.10 -20.89 11.45
N LEU A 58 9.23 -20.03 11.99
CA LEU A 58 9.33 -19.55 13.37
C LEU A 58 9.22 -20.69 14.39
N LEU A 59 8.34 -21.66 14.16
CA LEU A 59 8.07 -22.76 15.10
C LEU A 59 9.12 -23.88 15.04
N LEU A 60 9.68 -24.17 13.86
CA LEU A 60 10.48 -25.37 13.63
C LEU A 60 11.99 -25.12 13.46
N ALA A 61 12.42 -23.90 13.16
CA ALA A 61 13.81 -23.63 12.79
C ALA A 61 14.51 -22.45 13.48
N PRO A 62 14.23 -22.07 14.74
CA PRO A 62 15.02 -21.04 15.41
C PRO A 62 16.41 -21.58 15.80
N LYS A 63 17.48 -21.00 15.23
CA LYS A 63 18.88 -21.36 15.56
C LYS A 63 19.49 -20.42 16.60
N SER A 64 18.97 -19.20 16.71
CA SER A 64 19.43 -18.17 17.64
C SER A 64 18.29 -17.26 18.09
N MET A 65 18.51 -16.47 19.15
CA MET A 65 17.53 -15.48 19.61
C MET A 65 17.29 -14.36 18.58
N ASP A 66 18.32 -13.99 17.82
CA ASP A 66 18.21 -13.02 16.72
C ASP A 66 17.32 -13.56 15.59
N ASP A 67 17.44 -14.85 15.26
CA ASP A 67 16.56 -15.49 14.27
C ASP A 67 15.10 -15.51 14.75
N ILE A 68 14.86 -15.73 16.04
CA ILE A 68 13.50 -15.70 16.61
C ILE A 68 12.88 -14.31 16.45
N ILE A 69 13.65 -13.26 16.79
CA ILE A 69 13.16 -11.87 16.71
C ILE A 69 12.88 -11.49 15.25
N SER A 70 13.80 -11.81 14.33
CA SER A 70 13.62 -11.52 12.91
C SER A 70 12.40 -12.23 12.32
N ASN A 71 12.27 -13.54 12.57
CA ASN A 71 11.13 -14.32 12.09
C ASN A 71 9.80 -13.87 12.72
N LEU A 72 9.81 -13.44 13.98
CA LEU A 72 8.62 -12.90 14.63
C LEU A 72 8.17 -11.58 13.99
N ALA A 73 9.13 -10.69 13.68
CA ALA A 73 8.84 -9.44 12.99
C ALA A 73 8.23 -9.68 11.59
N GLU A 74 8.81 -10.60 10.82
CA GLU A 74 8.27 -11.00 9.51
C GLU A 74 6.84 -11.57 9.62
N ASN A 75 6.58 -12.43 10.61
CA ASN A 75 5.25 -12.99 10.85
C ASN A 75 4.21 -11.91 11.21
N ILE A 76 4.60 -10.93 12.05
CA ILE A 76 3.74 -9.80 12.41
C ILE A 76 3.41 -8.96 11.16
N GLU A 77 4.40 -8.65 10.33
CA GLU A 77 4.21 -7.88 9.10
C GLU A 77 3.28 -8.59 8.10
N LEU A 78 3.52 -9.88 7.85
CA LEU A 78 2.68 -10.68 6.96
C LEU A 78 1.23 -10.79 7.48
N THR A 79 1.07 -11.02 8.79
CA THR A 79 -0.26 -11.11 9.43
C THR A 79 -0.99 -9.77 9.39
N MET A 80 -0.29 -8.65 9.62
CA MET A 80 -0.85 -7.31 9.52
C MET A 80 -1.33 -7.02 8.09
N THR A 81 -0.52 -7.42 7.09
CA THR A 81 -0.86 -7.26 5.69
C THR A 81 -2.08 -8.09 5.32
N LEU A 82 -2.11 -9.37 5.70
CA LEU A 82 -3.26 -10.26 5.47
C LEU A 82 -4.55 -9.69 6.08
N THR A 83 -4.46 -9.19 7.32
CA THR A 83 -5.58 -8.59 8.04
C THR A 83 -6.09 -7.34 7.34
N LYS A 84 -5.19 -6.43 6.91
CA LYS A 84 -5.57 -5.22 6.16
C LYS A 84 -6.26 -5.56 4.85
N VAL A 85 -5.76 -6.55 4.12
CA VAL A 85 -6.37 -7.02 2.86
C VAL A 85 -7.77 -7.60 3.12
N ALA A 86 -7.93 -8.41 4.17
CA ALA A 86 -9.21 -8.99 4.55
C ALA A 86 -10.24 -7.93 4.98
N ILE A 87 -9.85 -7.00 5.86
CA ILE A 87 -10.71 -5.88 6.30
C ILE A 87 -11.15 -5.03 5.11
N THR A 88 -10.23 -4.73 4.19
CA THR A 88 -10.54 -3.96 2.97
C THR A 88 -11.54 -4.69 2.08
N ARG A 89 -11.45 -6.02 2.01
CA ARG A 89 -12.37 -6.85 1.24
C ARG A 89 -13.77 -6.91 1.87
N VAL A 90 -13.84 -7.08 3.19
CA VAL A 90 -15.11 -7.11 3.95
C VAL A 90 -15.82 -5.76 3.87
N ASN A 91 -15.09 -4.67 4.07
CA ASN A 91 -15.63 -3.31 4.04
C ASN A 91 -15.68 -2.70 2.64
N ARG A 92 -15.61 -3.53 1.59
CA ARG A 92 -15.51 -3.06 0.20
C ARG A 92 -16.66 -2.15 -0.21
N GLU A 93 -17.88 -2.44 0.22
CA GLU A 93 -19.05 -1.62 -0.14
C GLU A 93 -18.97 -0.23 0.48
N ALA A 94 -18.66 -0.14 1.77
CA ALA A 94 -18.45 1.13 2.46
C ALA A 94 -17.31 1.94 1.80
N LEU A 95 -16.20 1.27 1.49
CA LEU A 95 -15.06 1.91 0.84
C LEU A 95 -15.38 2.35 -0.59
N SER A 96 -16.24 1.61 -1.30
CA SER A 96 -16.73 1.97 -2.64
C SER A 96 -17.63 3.19 -2.59
N LYS A 97 -18.52 3.30 -1.59
CA LYS A 97 -19.38 4.48 -1.39
C LYS A 97 -18.54 5.71 -1.09
N LEU A 98 -17.62 5.63 -0.12
CA LEU A 98 -16.69 6.72 0.19
C LEU A 98 -15.86 7.14 -1.03
N SER A 99 -15.35 6.18 -1.80
CA SER A 99 -14.58 6.49 -3.01
C SER A 99 -15.43 7.17 -4.08
N MET A 100 -16.73 6.85 -4.17
CA MET A 100 -17.67 7.44 -5.12
C MET A 100 -18.03 8.86 -4.71
N GLU A 101 -18.34 9.07 -3.43
CA GLU A 101 -18.57 10.41 -2.85
C GLU A 101 -17.35 11.32 -3.08
N ILE A 102 -16.14 10.86 -2.76
CA ILE A 102 -14.91 11.65 -2.99
C ILE A 102 -14.76 12.01 -4.48
N LYS A 103 -15.08 11.07 -5.38
CA LYS A 103 -15.01 11.32 -6.82
C LYS A 103 -16.04 12.36 -7.26
N GLU A 104 -17.27 12.29 -6.75
CA GLU A 104 -18.34 13.26 -7.04
C GLU A 104 -18.04 14.64 -6.48
N PHE A 105 -17.58 14.73 -5.22
CA PHE A 105 -17.11 15.97 -4.59
C PHE A 105 -15.93 16.60 -5.34
N SER A 106 -15.03 15.79 -5.90
CA SER A 106 -13.93 16.28 -6.74
C SER A 106 -14.38 16.85 -8.08
N LEU A 107 -15.59 16.53 -8.55
CA LEU A 107 -16.14 16.97 -9.84
C LEU A 107 -17.05 18.20 -9.72
N THR A 108 -17.55 18.51 -8.52
CA THR A 108 -18.60 19.53 -8.33
C THR A 108 -18.10 20.94 -7.99
N GLU A 109 -16.79 21.21 -7.99
CA GLU A 109 -16.17 22.56 -7.90
C GLU A 109 -16.73 23.51 -6.81
N LYS A 110 -17.32 22.98 -5.74
CA LYS A 110 -18.06 23.78 -4.75
C LYS A 110 -17.18 24.38 -3.64
N TYR A 111 -15.97 24.82 -3.96
CA TYR A 111 -15.07 25.42 -2.97
C TYR A 111 -15.26 26.94 -2.96
N GLU A 112 -16.12 27.44 -2.07
CA GLU A 112 -16.44 28.86 -1.97
C GLU A 112 -15.29 29.66 -1.33
N THR A 113 -14.47 29.04 -0.48
CA THR A 113 -13.51 29.77 0.37
C THR A 113 -12.05 29.49 0.02
N LYS A 114 -11.19 30.54 0.01
CA LYS A 114 -9.73 30.39 -0.19
C LYS A 114 -9.07 29.43 0.81
N GLN A 115 -9.57 29.38 2.06
CA GLN A 115 -9.07 28.48 3.10
C GLN A 115 -9.40 27.01 2.82
N GLU A 116 -10.60 26.70 2.34
CA GLU A 116 -10.97 25.33 1.96
C GLU A 116 -10.11 24.82 0.80
N LYS A 117 -9.82 25.68 -0.17
CA LYS A 117 -8.93 25.36 -1.30
C LYS A 117 -7.52 25.02 -0.85
N LEU A 118 -6.96 25.79 0.10
CA LEU A 118 -5.60 25.57 0.62
C LEU A 118 -5.51 24.29 1.47
N THR A 119 -6.54 24.04 2.27
CA THR A 119 -6.67 22.80 3.05
C THR A 119 -6.79 21.58 2.13
N LEU A 120 -7.60 21.65 1.08
CA LEU A 120 -7.73 20.58 0.09
C LEU A 120 -6.39 20.28 -0.60
N LEU A 121 -5.64 21.32 -0.97
CA LEU A 121 -4.36 21.19 -1.67
C LEU A 121 -3.28 20.53 -0.79
N ASN A 122 -3.29 20.81 0.52
CA ASN A 122 -2.43 20.13 1.49
C ASN A 122 -2.88 18.68 1.74
N TYR A 123 -4.19 18.45 1.89
CA TYR A 123 -4.75 17.13 2.15
C TYR A 123 -4.54 16.17 0.96
N THR A 124 -4.48 16.69 -0.27
CA THR A 124 -4.35 15.87 -1.49
C THR A 124 -2.91 15.55 -1.88
N LYS A 125 -1.93 16.31 -1.37
CA LYS A 125 -0.50 16.00 -1.49
C LYS A 125 -0.09 14.85 -0.58
N LEU A 126 -0.67 14.77 0.63
CA LEU A 126 -0.29 13.79 1.64
C LEU A 126 -0.41 12.32 1.17
N PRO A 127 -1.51 11.86 0.53
CA PRO A 127 -1.62 10.48 0.03
C PRO A 127 -0.60 10.16 -1.07
N LEU A 128 -0.28 11.14 -1.91
CA LEU A 128 0.66 10.94 -3.02
C LEU A 128 2.08 10.74 -2.49
N TYR A 129 2.51 11.58 -1.54
CA TYR A 129 3.78 11.40 -0.85
C TYR A 129 3.81 10.10 -0.06
N PHE A 130 2.73 9.76 0.63
CA PHE A 130 2.62 8.51 1.40
C PHE A 130 2.82 7.28 0.51
N ILE A 131 2.16 7.22 -0.64
CA ILE A 131 2.31 6.11 -1.60
C ILE A 131 3.72 6.05 -2.14
N VAL A 132 4.30 7.18 -2.54
CA VAL A 132 5.66 7.21 -3.11
C VAL A 132 6.69 6.79 -2.07
N ILE A 133 6.61 7.32 -0.84
CA ILE A 133 7.54 7.00 0.24
C ILE A 133 7.44 5.52 0.61
N ILE A 134 6.23 4.98 0.82
CA ILE A 134 6.05 3.58 1.20
C ILE A 134 6.49 2.64 0.07
N ALA A 135 6.10 2.91 -1.18
CA ALA A 135 6.51 2.08 -2.29
C ALA A 135 8.04 2.08 -2.45
N SER A 136 8.67 3.25 -2.30
CA SER A 136 10.13 3.38 -2.37
C SER A 136 10.83 2.67 -1.21
N SER A 137 10.30 2.78 0.02
CA SER A 137 10.87 2.11 1.19
C SER A 137 10.73 0.60 1.10
N MET A 138 9.60 0.10 0.59
CA MET A 138 9.40 -1.34 0.35
C MET A 138 10.42 -1.87 -0.66
N LEU A 139 10.57 -1.19 -1.81
CA LEU A 139 11.57 -1.57 -2.82
C LEU A 139 13.00 -1.54 -2.28
N LEU A 140 13.33 -0.52 -1.47
CA LEU A 140 14.65 -0.41 -0.87
C LEU A 140 14.90 -1.51 0.16
N ALA A 141 13.92 -1.80 1.02
CA ALA A 141 14.01 -2.85 2.03
C ALA A 141 14.20 -4.23 1.38
N GLU A 142 13.40 -4.56 0.36
CA GLU A 142 13.54 -5.81 -0.39
C GLU A 142 14.91 -5.89 -1.08
N SER A 143 15.35 -4.80 -1.71
CA SER A 143 16.67 -4.76 -2.36
C SER A 143 17.81 -5.00 -1.35
N LEU A 144 17.75 -4.36 -0.19
CA LEU A 144 18.72 -4.54 0.89
C LEU A 144 18.70 -5.96 1.45
N TYR A 145 17.50 -6.54 1.63
CA TYR A 145 17.34 -7.92 2.09
C TYR A 145 18.01 -8.91 1.13
N TYR A 146 17.75 -8.79 -0.18
CA TYR A 146 18.39 -9.64 -1.18
C TYR A 146 19.89 -9.43 -1.27
N MET A 147 20.37 -8.19 -1.21
CA MET A 147 21.82 -7.90 -1.21
C MET A 147 22.52 -8.49 0.01
N ASN A 148 21.90 -8.41 1.19
CA ASN A 148 22.43 -9.02 2.41
C ASN A 148 22.48 -10.55 2.30
N GLY A 149 21.43 -11.17 1.76
CA GLY A 149 21.40 -12.61 1.51
C GLY A 149 22.51 -13.08 0.56
N ILE A 150 22.76 -12.33 -0.52
CA ILE A 150 23.86 -12.62 -1.46
C ILE A 150 25.22 -12.44 -0.80
N SER A 151 25.44 -11.33 -0.08
CA SER A 151 26.69 -11.06 0.61
C SER A 151 27.04 -12.15 1.63
N ASN A 152 26.06 -12.58 2.44
CA ASN A 152 26.25 -13.64 3.42
C ASN A 152 26.43 -15.01 2.77
N GLY A 153 25.76 -15.28 1.65
CA GLY A 153 25.97 -16.50 0.85
C GLY A 153 27.38 -16.59 0.25
N ILE A 154 27.96 -15.48 -0.18
CA ILE A 154 29.34 -15.41 -0.71
C ILE A 154 30.37 -15.70 0.39
N HIS A 155 30.13 -15.28 1.63
CA HIS A 155 31.02 -15.58 2.76
C HIS A 155 31.06 -17.06 3.17
N ILE A 156 29.99 -17.83 2.91
CA ILE A 156 29.92 -19.26 3.22
C ILE A 156 30.59 -20.11 2.13
N GLY A 157 30.69 -19.61 0.89
CA GLY A 157 31.35 -20.31 -0.23
C GLY A 157 32.88 -20.25 -0.27
N ASN A 158 33.51 -19.52 0.67
CA ASN A 158 34.97 -19.33 0.79
C ASN A 158 35.58 -20.02 2.03
N LEU A 159 34.86 -20.96 2.65
CA LEU A 159 35.32 -21.87 3.70
C LEU A 159 35.24 -23.31 3.22
#